data_AF-A0AB34ZDR3-F1
#
_entry.id   AF-A0AB34ZDR3-F1
#
_cell.length_a   1.000
_cell.length_b   1.000
_cell.length_c   1.000
_cell.angle_alpha   90.00
_cell.angle_beta   90.00
_cell.angle_gamma   90.00
#
_symmetry.space_group_name_H-M   'P 1'
#
loop_
_entity.id
_entity.type
_entity.pdbx_description
1 polymer ?
#
loop_
_entity_poly.entity_id
_entity_poly.type
_entity_poly.pdbx_seq_one_letter_code
_entity_poly.pdbx_strand_id
1 'polypeptide(L)'
;MSPQAGPQVVSLDAASDAAALRALRLACGTGGADHSGTAEWDALDPLSLQLALRNEGGQLIGSVRLTADRRIDRLGVLPGWRRRGLADALLAAAVANAQQRGWPGVRTRVTPSAEAVFARLGFLPDTCDGVHPDRAATAGDRPGRPLHRRLDGPMAVDDLRAALAATTALLCAARRQVLIYTRALDPPLFDNAAVLDALRRFATARHDKRVQVLVQDTAVAGANSSAMLRLAQRLPSVFRFRAVSDPVDASYASAYVVGDDAYYFRPTGHRFDDGETWLSGAARSRQLEREFAQIWERSALWNEPRALGI
;
A
#
# COMPACT_ATOMS: atom_id res chain seq x y z
N MET A 1 -35.05 11.34 -1.39
CA MET A 1 -34.10 10.30 -0.95
C MET A 1 -32.85 11.01 -0.46
N SER A 2 -32.75 11.25 0.84
CA SER A 2 -31.56 11.86 1.44
C SER A 2 -30.35 10.95 1.22
N PRO A 3 -29.15 11.49 0.94
CA PRO A 3 -27.95 10.67 0.81
C PRO A 3 -27.71 9.96 2.14
N GLN A 4 -27.71 8.63 2.16
CA GLN A 4 -27.27 7.85 3.32
C GLN A 4 -25.83 8.27 3.63
N ALA A 5 -25.65 8.86 4.80
CA ALA A 5 -24.36 9.34 5.25
C ALA A 5 -23.54 8.13 5.66
N GLY A 6 -22.49 7.82 4.89
CA GLY A 6 -21.59 6.72 5.22
C GLY A 6 -20.99 6.84 6.64
N PRO A 7 -20.46 5.75 7.20
CA PRO A 7 -19.87 5.76 8.53
C PRO A 7 -18.77 6.81 8.66
N GLN A 8 -18.78 7.54 9.77
CA GLN A 8 -17.91 8.69 10.01
C GLN A 8 -16.81 8.36 11.01
N VAL A 9 -15.60 8.88 10.78
CA VAL A 9 -14.50 8.78 11.73
C VAL A 9 -14.67 9.87 12.79
N VAL A 10 -14.67 9.47 14.06
CA VAL A 10 -14.79 10.36 15.21
C VAL A 10 -13.60 10.14 16.15
N SER A 11 -13.15 11.21 16.79
CA SER A 11 -12.23 11.11 17.92
C SER A 11 -13.04 10.85 19.19
N LEU A 12 -12.61 9.87 19.99
CA LEU A 12 -13.22 9.56 21.28
C LEU A 12 -12.32 10.05 22.40
N ASP A 13 -12.94 10.47 23.50
CA ASP A 13 -12.20 10.81 24.72
C ASP A 13 -11.92 9.53 25.50
N ALA A 14 -10.65 9.27 25.78
CA ALA A 14 -10.26 8.03 26.44
C ALA A 14 -10.84 7.92 27.86
N ALA A 15 -11.08 9.04 28.56
CA ALA A 15 -11.68 9.01 29.90
C ALA A 15 -13.19 8.75 29.84
N SER A 16 -13.92 9.48 29.00
CA SER A 16 -15.39 9.40 28.92
C SER A 16 -15.88 8.17 28.17
N ASP A 17 -15.18 7.72 27.13
CA ASP A 17 -15.60 6.64 26.23
C ASP A 17 -14.93 5.29 26.53
N ALA A 18 -14.26 5.15 27.68
CA ALA A 18 -13.47 3.96 28.03
C ALA A 18 -14.28 2.66 27.95
N ALA A 19 -15.50 2.64 28.49
CA ALA A 19 -16.36 1.47 28.49
C ALA A 19 -16.76 1.05 27.05
N ALA A 20 -17.12 2.02 26.21
CA ALA A 20 -17.51 1.78 24.83
C ALA A 20 -16.32 1.24 23.99
N LEU A 21 -15.13 1.80 24.20
CA LEU A 21 -13.90 1.36 23.54
C LEU A 21 -13.50 -0.06 23.95
N ARG A 22 -13.60 -0.42 25.24
CA ARG A 22 -13.31 -1.77 25.72
C ARG A 22 -14.26 -2.79 25.10
N ALA A 23 -15.57 -2.52 25.15
CA ALA A 23 -16.58 -3.39 24.55
C ALA A 23 -16.35 -3.59 23.05
N LEU A 24 -16.02 -2.51 22.32
CA LEU A 24 -15.72 -2.57 20.90
C LEU A 24 -14.46 -3.40 20.60
N ARG A 25 -13.38 -3.21 21.35
CA ARG A 25 -12.11 -3.93 21.13
C ARG A 25 -12.26 -5.43 21.37
N LEU A 26 -13.04 -5.81 22.39
CA LEU A 26 -13.43 -7.20 22.66
C LEU A 26 -14.22 -7.76 21.47
N ALA A 27 -15.25 -7.04 21.01
CA ALA A 27 -16.08 -7.47 19.89
C ALA A 27 -15.34 -7.52 18.53
N CYS A 28 -14.32 -6.69 18.34
CA CYS A 28 -13.46 -6.74 17.15
C CYS A 28 -12.45 -7.89 17.18
N GLY A 29 -12.24 -8.53 18.34
CA GLY A 29 -11.18 -9.52 18.54
C GLY A 29 -9.78 -8.91 18.51
N THR A 30 -9.64 -7.63 18.86
CA THR A 30 -8.33 -6.93 18.96
C THR A 30 -7.63 -7.10 20.30
N GLY A 31 -8.11 -8.07 21.11
CA GLY A 31 -7.39 -8.55 22.27
C GLY A 31 -6.08 -9.21 21.82
N GLY A 32 -5.02 -9.00 22.59
CA GLY A 32 -3.76 -9.70 22.34
C GLY A 32 -3.99 -11.20 22.39
N ALA A 33 -3.12 -11.97 21.74
CA ALA A 33 -3.09 -13.43 21.79
C ALA A 33 -2.66 -13.96 23.18
N ASP A 34 -3.17 -13.36 24.26
CA ASP A 34 -3.12 -13.92 25.59
C ASP A 34 -4.51 -14.41 25.95
N HIS A 35 -4.59 -15.71 26.20
CA HIS A 35 -5.80 -16.40 26.62
C HIS A 35 -6.17 -16.11 28.08
N SER A 36 -5.52 -15.15 28.73
CA SER A 36 -5.96 -14.53 29.99
C SER A 36 -6.87 -13.36 29.65
N GLY A 37 -8.10 -13.33 30.17
CA GLY A 37 -9.14 -12.33 29.91
C GLY A 37 -8.84 -10.87 30.27
N THR A 38 -7.59 -10.44 30.21
CA THR A 38 -7.05 -9.09 30.48
C THR A 38 -6.51 -8.45 29.19
N ALA A 39 -7.29 -8.47 28.11
CA ALA A 39 -7.05 -7.59 26.95
C ALA A 39 -7.43 -6.12 27.25
N GLU A 40 -7.50 -5.74 28.53
CA GLU A 40 -8.28 -4.62 29.03
C GLU A 40 -7.37 -3.44 29.34
N TRP A 41 -7.39 -2.43 28.46
CA TRP A 41 -7.04 -1.05 28.78
C TRP A 41 -5.66 -0.81 29.44
N ASP A 42 -4.66 -0.46 28.63
CA ASP A 42 -3.30 -0.21 29.13
C ASP A 42 -3.08 1.25 29.55
N ALA A 43 -1.95 1.52 30.22
CA ALA A 43 -1.58 2.88 30.67
C ALA A 43 -1.37 3.88 29.51
N LEU A 44 -1.22 3.39 28.27
CA LEU A 44 -1.13 4.26 27.09
C LEU A 44 -2.50 4.70 26.60
N ASP A 45 -3.58 3.97 26.92
CA ASP A 45 -4.93 4.28 26.43
C ASP A 45 -5.42 5.69 26.79
N PRO A 46 -5.24 6.19 28.04
CA PRO A 46 -5.59 7.57 28.40
C PRO A 46 -4.72 8.64 27.74
N LEU A 47 -3.50 8.28 27.33
CA LEU A 47 -2.51 9.20 26.74
C LEU A 47 -2.51 9.18 25.20
N SER A 48 -3.32 8.31 24.61
CA SER A 48 -3.35 8.06 23.17
C SER A 48 -4.60 8.68 22.55
N LEU A 49 -4.46 9.10 21.30
CA LEU A 49 -5.61 9.48 20.48
C LEU A 49 -6.38 8.22 20.10
N GLN A 50 -7.67 8.17 20.46
CA GLN A 50 -8.57 7.08 20.11
C GLN A 50 -9.47 7.51 18.97
N LEU A 51 -9.32 6.89 17.80
CA LEU A 51 -10.20 7.13 16.67
C LEU A 51 -11.16 5.94 16.54
N ALA A 52 -12.43 6.23 16.26
CA ALA A 52 -13.45 5.22 16.04
C ALA A 52 -14.30 5.53 14.83
N LEU A 53 -14.91 4.50 14.25
CA LEU A 53 -15.94 4.64 13.24
C LEU A 53 -17.31 4.56 13.88
N ARG A 54 -18.18 5.50 13.55
CA ARG A 54 -19.57 5.53 13.97
C ARG A 54 -20.50 5.36 12.76
N ASN A 55 -21.45 4.45 12.86
CA ASN A 55 -22.51 4.26 11.87
C ASN A 55 -23.62 5.34 12.02
N GLU A 56 -24.52 5.46 11.04
CA GLU A 56 -25.74 6.29 11.08
C GLU A 56 -26.57 6.08 12.34
N GLY A 57 -26.67 4.82 12.81
CA GLY A 57 -27.38 4.48 14.04
C GLY A 57 -26.63 4.83 15.34
N GLY A 58 -25.53 5.58 15.28
CA GLY A 58 -24.73 5.98 16.44
C GLY A 58 -23.83 4.88 17.04
N GLN A 59 -23.91 3.65 16.52
CA GLN A 59 -23.10 2.52 16.98
C GLN A 59 -21.64 2.64 16.51
N LEU A 60 -20.69 2.34 17.40
CA LEU A 60 -19.28 2.22 17.05
C LEU A 60 -19.01 0.88 16.34
N ILE A 61 -18.33 0.92 15.21
CA ILE A 61 -18.12 -0.24 14.33
C ILE A 61 -16.65 -0.60 14.12
N GLY A 62 -15.73 0.25 14.52
CA GLY A 62 -14.30 -0.01 14.49
C GLY A 62 -13.52 1.04 15.27
N SER A 63 -12.29 0.70 15.66
CA SER A 63 -11.39 1.60 16.39
C SER A 63 -9.95 1.44 15.94
N VAL A 64 -9.16 2.48 16.17
CA VAL A 64 -7.70 2.49 16.04
C VAL A 64 -7.12 3.43 17.09
N ARG A 65 -5.98 3.03 17.67
CA ARG A 65 -5.26 3.82 18.65
C ARG A 65 -4.01 4.43 18.02
N LEU A 66 -3.81 5.72 18.22
CA LEU A 66 -2.58 6.43 17.87
C LEU A 66 -1.90 6.93 19.15
N THR A 67 -0.78 6.33 19.50
CA THR A 67 -0.03 6.62 20.73
C THR A 67 0.91 7.81 20.57
N ALA A 68 1.32 8.44 21.67
CA ALA A 68 2.23 9.59 21.66
C ALA A 68 3.64 9.26 21.13
N ASP A 69 4.08 8.01 21.26
CA ASP A 69 5.34 7.49 20.68
C ASP A 69 5.22 7.15 19.17
N ARG A 70 4.19 7.69 18.50
CA ARG A 70 3.95 7.59 17.05
C ARG A 70 3.67 6.18 16.57
N ARG A 71 2.97 5.38 17.39
CA ARG A 71 2.56 4.02 17.03
C ARG A 71 1.06 3.93 16.75
N ILE A 72 0.73 3.09 15.77
CA ILE A 72 -0.65 2.72 15.46
C ILE A 72 -0.89 1.31 15.98
N ASP A 73 -1.79 1.18 16.94
CA ASP A 73 -2.12 -0.07 17.61
C ASP A 73 -3.65 -0.29 17.61
N ARG A 74 -4.07 -1.49 18.00
CA ARG A 74 -5.49 -1.83 18.30
C ARG A 74 -6.45 -1.52 17.14
N LEU A 75 -5.99 -1.60 15.90
CA LEU A 75 -6.86 -1.49 14.72
C LEU A 75 -7.84 -2.68 14.69
N GLY A 76 -9.13 -2.39 14.77
CA GLY A 76 -10.19 -3.39 14.75
C GLY A 76 -11.45 -2.89 14.08
N VAL A 77 -12.10 -3.76 13.31
CA VAL A 77 -13.44 -3.52 12.76
C VAL A 77 -14.31 -4.72 13.07
N LEU A 78 -15.56 -4.47 13.50
CA LEU A 78 -16.54 -5.49 13.81
C LEU A 78 -16.72 -6.48 12.65
N PRO A 79 -16.82 -7.79 12.89
CA PRO A 79 -16.88 -8.81 11.83
C PRO A 79 -17.93 -8.54 10.75
N GLY A 80 -19.15 -8.12 11.12
CA GLY A 80 -20.24 -7.81 10.19
C GLY A 80 -20.01 -6.58 9.31
N TRP A 81 -19.01 -5.76 9.65
CA TRP A 81 -18.65 -4.51 8.95
C TRP A 81 -17.34 -4.62 8.17
N ARG A 82 -16.67 -5.78 8.21
CA ARG A 82 -15.42 -6.02 7.47
C ARG A 82 -15.66 -6.03 5.96
N ARG A 83 -14.58 -5.89 5.19
CA ARG A 83 -14.57 -5.87 3.71
C ARG A 83 -15.34 -4.69 3.07
N ARG A 84 -15.58 -3.61 3.82
CA ARG A 84 -16.22 -2.36 3.36
C ARG A 84 -15.26 -1.17 3.28
N GLY A 85 -13.94 -1.40 3.29
CA GLY A 85 -12.93 -0.33 3.27
C GLY A 85 -12.79 0.48 4.57
N LEU A 86 -13.48 0.08 5.64
CA LEU A 86 -13.50 0.80 6.92
C LEU A 86 -12.14 0.85 7.62
N ALA A 87 -11.36 -0.23 7.54
CA ALA A 87 -10.00 -0.24 8.11
C ALA A 87 -9.09 0.77 7.38
N ASP A 88 -9.22 0.88 6.06
CA ASP A 88 -8.46 1.82 5.23
C ASP A 88 -8.83 3.27 5.62
N ALA A 89 -10.12 3.54 5.86
CA ALA A 89 -10.59 4.85 6.32
C ALA A 89 -10.04 5.24 7.71
N LEU A 90 -10.07 4.30 8.67
CA LEU A 90 -9.49 4.53 10.01
C LEU A 90 -7.99 4.79 9.96
N LEU A 91 -7.25 3.98 9.20
CA LEU A 91 -5.82 4.15 9.03
C LEU A 91 -5.48 5.46 8.30
N ALA A 92 -6.23 5.82 7.26
CA ALA A 92 -6.08 7.11 6.58
C ALA A 92 -6.27 8.28 7.55
N ALA A 93 -7.29 8.22 8.40
CA ALA A 93 -7.54 9.24 9.42
C ALA A 93 -6.43 9.30 10.48
N ALA A 94 -5.90 8.15 10.91
CA ALA A 94 -4.77 8.09 11.82
C ALA A 94 -3.49 8.72 11.22
N VAL A 95 -3.20 8.42 9.94
CA VAL A 95 -2.08 9.04 9.23
C VAL A 95 -2.29 10.54 9.04
N ALA A 96 -3.50 10.98 8.67
CA ALA A 96 -3.80 12.40 8.53
C ALA A 96 -3.60 13.17 9.84
N ASN A 97 -3.98 12.58 10.98
CA ASN A 97 -3.70 13.16 12.30
C ASN A 97 -2.18 13.25 12.58
N ALA A 98 -1.41 12.22 12.22
CA ALA A 98 0.05 12.27 12.35
C ALA A 98 0.68 13.36 11.47
N GLN A 99 0.18 13.55 10.24
CA GLN A 99 0.61 14.62 9.34
C GLN A 99 0.29 16.01 9.90
N GLN A 100 -0.93 16.23 10.41
CA GLN A 100 -1.33 17.49 11.04
C GLN A 100 -0.47 17.85 12.26
N ARG A 101 0.02 16.85 12.99
CA ARG A 101 0.94 17.02 14.12
C ARG A 101 2.41 17.21 13.69
N GLY A 102 2.71 17.20 12.39
CA GLY A 102 4.07 17.33 11.87
C GLY A 102 4.99 16.16 12.23
N TRP A 103 4.43 14.96 12.42
CA TRP A 103 5.27 13.79 12.74
C TRP A 103 6.07 13.33 11.52
N PRO A 104 7.34 12.92 11.70
CA PRO A 104 8.16 12.44 10.59
C PRO A 104 7.73 11.07 10.07
N GLY A 105 7.00 10.30 10.87
CA GLY A 105 6.52 8.98 10.49
C GLY A 105 5.74 8.30 11.60
N VAL A 106 5.17 7.15 11.26
CA VAL A 106 4.39 6.29 12.15
C VAL A 106 4.87 4.84 12.05
N ARG A 107 4.78 4.09 13.15
CA ARG A 107 5.18 2.68 13.24
C ARG A 107 4.03 1.82 13.72
N THR A 108 4.06 0.52 13.43
CA THR A 108 3.06 -0.43 13.91
C THR A 108 3.64 -1.84 13.93
N ARG A 109 3.03 -2.75 14.70
CA ARG A 109 3.26 -4.20 14.60
C ARG A 109 1.94 -4.88 14.27
N VAL A 110 1.94 -5.69 13.22
CA VAL A 110 0.72 -6.27 12.66
C VAL A 110 0.85 -7.77 12.46
N THR A 111 -0.28 -8.47 12.44
CA THR A 111 -0.30 -9.87 12.01
C THR A 111 -0.04 -9.95 10.49
N PRO A 112 0.48 -11.09 9.98
CA PRO A 112 0.68 -11.27 8.53
C PRO A 112 -0.60 -11.04 7.70
N SER A 113 -1.77 -11.36 8.25
CA SER A 113 -3.06 -11.15 7.60
C SER A 113 -3.46 -9.66 7.49
N ALA A 114 -2.96 -8.81 8.38
CA ALA A 114 -3.24 -7.37 8.38
C ALA A 114 -2.23 -6.57 7.54
N GLU A 115 -1.05 -7.14 7.23
CA GLU A 115 0.02 -6.49 6.46
C GLU A 115 -0.49 -5.86 5.15
N ALA A 116 -1.36 -6.56 4.42
CA ALA A 116 -1.96 -6.06 3.18
C ALA A 116 -2.84 -4.81 3.36
N VAL A 117 -3.45 -4.61 4.54
CA VAL A 117 -4.27 -3.42 4.85
C VAL A 117 -3.38 -2.19 5.02
N PHE A 118 -2.28 -2.36 5.75
CA PHE A 118 -1.31 -1.30 6.00
C PHE A 118 -0.51 -0.97 4.73
N ALA A 119 -0.17 -1.98 3.92
CA ALA A 119 0.49 -1.78 2.63
C ALA A 119 -0.29 -0.82 1.70
N ARG A 120 -1.62 -0.95 1.60
CA ARG A 120 -2.46 -0.03 0.81
C ARG A 120 -2.34 1.44 1.24
N LEU A 121 -1.98 1.65 2.49
CA LEU A 121 -1.81 2.95 3.14
C LEU A 121 -0.33 3.35 3.20
N GLY A 122 0.56 2.74 2.43
CA GLY A 122 1.96 3.18 2.34
C GLY A 122 2.85 2.79 3.51
N PHE A 123 2.47 1.77 4.28
CA PHE A 123 3.37 1.19 5.27
C PHE A 123 4.25 0.13 4.59
N LEU A 124 5.55 0.20 4.85
CA LEU A 124 6.53 -0.78 4.40
C LEU A 124 6.98 -1.64 5.58
N PRO A 125 7.36 -2.91 5.35
CA PRO A 125 8.02 -3.73 6.36
C PRO A 125 9.32 -3.05 6.80
N ASP A 126 9.58 -3.09 8.11
CA ASP A 126 10.85 -2.63 8.66
C ASP A 126 11.89 -3.74 8.47
N THR A 127 12.86 -3.51 7.58
CA THR A 127 13.94 -4.45 7.24
C THR A 127 15.08 -4.41 8.26
N CYS A 128 15.14 -3.38 9.12
CA CYS A 128 16.19 -3.21 10.13
C CYS A 128 16.14 -4.26 11.26
N ASP A 129 15.05 -5.00 11.42
CA ASP A 129 14.94 -6.11 12.40
C ASP A 129 15.56 -7.43 11.87
N GLY A 130 15.99 -7.49 10.60
CA GLY A 130 16.42 -8.74 9.95
C GLY A 130 17.93 -8.99 9.87
N VAL A 131 18.79 -8.03 10.21
CA VAL A 131 20.25 -8.11 9.90
C VAL A 131 21.13 -8.34 11.14
N HIS A 132 20.64 -8.13 12.36
CA HIS A 132 21.40 -8.42 13.59
C HIS A 132 20.56 -9.20 14.62
N PRO A 133 20.74 -10.53 14.76
CA PRO A 133 20.09 -11.31 15.81
C PRO A 133 20.51 -10.92 17.24
N ASP A 134 21.45 -9.97 17.39
CA ASP A 134 22.09 -9.62 18.67
C ASP A 134 21.66 -8.25 19.25
N ARG A 135 20.63 -7.59 18.68
CA ARG A 135 19.93 -6.46 19.34
C ARG A 135 18.50 -6.81 19.77
N ALA A 136 18.24 -8.10 19.95
CA ALA A 136 17.04 -8.61 20.59
C ALA A 136 17.15 -8.52 22.12
N ALA A 137 16.88 -7.34 22.69
CA ALA A 137 16.38 -7.19 24.06
C ALA A 137 16.27 -5.70 24.45
N THR A 138 15.13 -5.06 24.17
CA THR A 138 14.52 -4.01 25.03
C THR A 138 13.22 -3.40 24.49
N ALA A 139 12.72 -3.79 23.31
CA ALA A 139 11.37 -3.44 22.88
C ALA A 139 10.46 -4.67 22.97
N GLY A 140 9.67 -4.72 24.05
CA GLY A 140 8.81 -5.82 24.49
C GLY A 140 8.31 -6.75 23.38
N ASP A 141 8.51 -8.04 23.65
CA ASP A 141 8.02 -9.21 22.92
C ASP A 141 6.51 -9.08 22.65
N ARG A 142 6.17 -8.53 21.48
CA ARG A 142 4.79 -8.44 20.99
C ARG A 142 4.74 -9.16 19.65
N PRO A 143 3.87 -10.17 19.50
CA PRO A 143 3.74 -10.92 18.26
C PRO A 143 3.31 -10.00 17.12
N GLY A 144 4.03 -10.02 16.01
CA GLY A 144 3.69 -9.25 14.81
C GLY A 144 4.91 -8.81 14.01
N ARG A 145 4.67 -8.47 12.74
CA ARG A 145 5.67 -7.93 11.82
C ARG A 145 5.72 -6.41 11.98
N PRO A 146 6.92 -5.81 12.16
CA PRO A 146 7.06 -4.37 12.24
C PRO A 146 6.82 -3.74 10.86
N LEU A 147 5.97 -2.73 10.81
CA LEU A 147 5.79 -1.88 9.64
C LEU A 147 6.02 -0.42 10.03
N HIS A 148 6.46 0.38 9.07
CA HIS A 148 6.66 1.81 9.25
C HIS A 148 6.18 2.58 8.03
N ARG A 149 5.81 3.84 8.22
CA ARG A 149 5.50 4.79 7.15
C ARG A 149 6.14 6.12 7.48
N ARG A 150 6.97 6.64 6.59
CA ARG A 150 7.48 8.01 6.66
C ARG A 150 6.47 9.00 6.10
N LEU A 151 6.49 10.20 6.66
CA LEU A 151 5.65 11.35 6.30
C LEU A 151 6.50 12.59 5.96
N ASP A 152 7.81 12.52 6.22
CA ASP A 152 8.80 13.58 6.02
C ASP A 152 9.68 13.39 4.78
N GLY A 153 9.62 12.24 4.10
CA GLY A 153 10.45 11.98 2.93
C GLY A 153 10.48 10.53 2.46
N PRO A 154 11.21 10.26 1.36
CA PRO A 154 11.22 8.96 0.71
C PRO A 154 11.66 7.83 1.65
N MET A 155 11.15 6.64 1.35
CA MET A 155 11.43 5.39 2.06
C MET A 155 12.25 4.47 1.16
N ALA A 156 13.26 3.83 1.74
CA ALA A 156 14.01 2.78 1.06
C ALA A 156 13.15 1.53 0.90
N VAL A 157 13.41 0.79 -0.18
CA VAL A 157 12.77 -0.48 -0.52
C VAL A 157 13.90 -1.49 -0.72
N ASP A 158 14.17 -2.25 0.35
CA ASP A 158 15.35 -3.11 0.44
C ASP A 158 15.04 -4.59 0.20
N ASP A 159 13.78 -4.97 0.00
CA ASP A 159 13.40 -6.33 -0.33
C ASP A 159 12.12 -6.41 -1.17
N LEU A 160 11.81 -7.63 -1.65
CA LEU A 160 10.60 -7.89 -2.41
C LEU A 160 9.33 -7.58 -1.60
N ARG A 161 9.32 -7.78 -0.28
CA ARG A 161 8.14 -7.51 0.55
C ARG A 161 7.82 -6.01 0.61
N ALA A 162 8.84 -5.17 0.76
CA ALA A 162 8.77 -3.73 0.67
C ALA A 162 8.38 -3.29 -0.73
N ALA A 163 8.91 -3.93 -1.78
CA ALA A 163 8.53 -3.63 -3.16
C ALA A 163 7.04 -3.90 -3.43
N LEU A 164 6.52 -5.03 -2.94
CA LEU A 164 5.10 -5.38 -3.01
C LEU A 164 4.22 -4.37 -2.27
N ALA A 165 4.64 -3.96 -1.06
CA ALA A 165 3.93 -2.98 -0.26
C ALA A 165 3.94 -1.58 -0.91
N ALA A 166 5.10 -1.13 -1.39
CA ALA A 166 5.29 0.15 -2.08
C ALA A 166 4.43 0.23 -3.35
N THR A 167 4.47 -0.81 -4.18
CA THR A 167 3.70 -0.87 -5.43
C THR A 167 2.20 -0.90 -5.14
N THR A 168 1.77 -1.68 -4.14
CA THR A 168 0.36 -1.72 -3.70
C THR A 168 -0.12 -0.35 -3.21
N ALA A 169 0.69 0.34 -2.40
CA ALA A 169 0.40 1.67 -1.90
C ALA A 169 0.25 2.69 -3.04
N LEU A 170 1.20 2.67 -3.99
CA LEU A 170 1.19 3.53 -5.16
C LEU A 170 -0.07 3.33 -5.99
N LEU A 171 -0.41 2.08 -6.31
CA LEU A 171 -1.61 1.75 -7.11
C LEU A 171 -2.90 2.17 -6.41
N CYS A 172 -2.96 2.10 -5.08
CA CYS A 172 -4.11 2.57 -4.31
C CYS A 172 -4.20 4.10 -4.25
N ALA A 173 -3.05 4.79 -4.25
CA ALA A 173 -2.99 6.25 -4.23
C ALA A 173 -3.17 6.88 -5.64
N ALA A 174 -2.92 6.12 -6.70
CA ALA A 174 -3.00 6.59 -8.08
C ALA A 174 -4.42 7.03 -8.47
N ARG A 175 -4.54 8.19 -9.11
CA ARG A 175 -5.82 8.82 -9.43
C ARG A 175 -6.19 8.66 -10.88
N ARG A 176 -5.31 8.97 -11.83
CA ARG A 176 -5.67 8.98 -13.26
C ARG A 176 -4.82 8.03 -14.08
N GLN A 177 -3.53 8.00 -13.81
CA GLN A 177 -2.59 7.22 -14.60
C GLN A 177 -1.61 6.43 -13.72
N VAL A 178 -1.18 5.30 -14.26
CA VAL A 178 -0.06 4.53 -13.76
C VAL A 178 0.86 4.24 -14.94
N LEU A 179 2.11 4.64 -14.83
CA LEU A 179 3.17 4.39 -15.81
C LEU A 179 4.11 3.34 -15.24
N ILE A 180 4.40 2.30 -16.01
CA ILE A 180 5.24 1.18 -15.59
C ILE A 180 6.36 1.05 -16.61
N TYR A 181 7.59 1.21 -16.15
CA TYR A 181 8.79 0.88 -16.90
C TYR A 181 9.43 -0.36 -16.28
N THR A 182 9.47 -1.46 -17.04
CA THR A 182 9.92 -2.76 -16.56
C THR A 182 10.79 -3.45 -17.61
N ARG A 183 11.69 -4.32 -17.14
CA ARG A 183 12.56 -5.09 -18.01
C ARG A 183 11.79 -6.21 -18.71
N ALA A 184 11.14 -7.08 -17.92
CA ALA A 184 10.43 -8.26 -18.42
C ALA A 184 9.14 -8.52 -17.64
N LEU A 185 8.33 -7.47 -17.40
CA LEU A 185 7.07 -7.48 -16.64
C LEU A 185 7.16 -7.84 -15.16
N ASP A 186 8.35 -8.11 -14.65
CA ASP A 186 8.65 -8.45 -13.24
C ASP A 186 7.55 -9.32 -12.57
N PRO A 187 7.36 -10.58 -13.00
CA PRO A 187 6.34 -11.46 -12.44
C PRO A 187 6.34 -11.55 -10.90
N PRO A 188 7.49 -11.58 -10.19
CA PRO A 188 7.50 -11.58 -8.72
C PRO A 188 6.77 -10.38 -8.09
N LEU A 189 6.70 -9.25 -8.80
CA LEU A 189 6.04 -8.02 -8.35
C LEU A 189 4.59 -7.95 -8.84
N PHE A 190 4.37 -8.00 -10.16
CA PHE A 190 3.06 -7.70 -10.75
C PHE A 190 2.08 -8.87 -10.75
N ASP A 191 2.56 -10.11 -10.70
CA ASP A 191 1.69 -11.30 -10.61
C ASP A 191 1.39 -11.69 -9.16
N ASN A 192 1.98 -10.99 -8.18
CA ASN A 192 1.60 -11.15 -6.79
C ASN A 192 0.14 -10.74 -6.57
N ALA A 193 -0.61 -11.56 -5.84
CA ALA A 193 -2.04 -11.37 -5.64
C ALA A 193 -2.42 -9.98 -5.06
N ALA A 194 -1.60 -9.41 -4.17
CA ALA A 194 -1.88 -8.11 -3.56
C ALA A 194 -1.74 -6.96 -4.58
N VAL A 195 -0.64 -6.96 -5.34
CA VAL A 195 -0.37 -5.95 -6.39
C VAL A 195 -1.37 -6.09 -7.53
N LEU A 196 -1.65 -7.33 -7.97
CA LEU A 196 -2.61 -7.59 -9.04
C LEU A 196 -4.03 -7.18 -8.66
N ASP A 197 -4.46 -7.41 -7.40
CA ASP A 197 -5.76 -6.92 -6.93
C ASP A 197 -5.81 -5.39 -6.88
N ALA A 198 -4.73 -4.73 -6.43
CA ALA A 198 -4.63 -3.27 -6.43
C ALA A 198 -4.70 -2.71 -7.86
N LEU A 199 -3.98 -3.32 -8.80
CA LEU A 199 -3.98 -2.94 -10.22
C LEU A 199 -5.36 -3.13 -10.86
N ARG A 200 -6.02 -4.25 -10.56
CA ARG A 200 -7.39 -4.52 -11.01
C ARG A 200 -8.37 -3.48 -10.46
N ARG A 201 -8.32 -3.18 -9.16
CA ARG A 201 -9.17 -2.15 -8.55
C ARG A 201 -8.94 -0.79 -9.18
N PHE A 202 -7.68 -0.40 -9.40
CA PHE A 202 -7.33 0.83 -10.09
C PHE A 202 -7.95 0.86 -11.49
N ALA A 203 -7.77 -0.20 -12.28
CA ALA A 203 -8.23 -0.25 -13.67
C ALA A 203 -9.77 -0.31 -13.82
N THR A 204 -10.48 -0.88 -12.83
CA THR A 204 -11.96 -0.99 -12.85
C THR A 204 -12.67 0.14 -12.12
N ALA A 205 -11.94 1.04 -11.47
CA ALA A 205 -12.55 2.17 -10.77
C ALA A 205 -13.24 3.10 -11.76
N ARG A 206 -14.32 3.75 -11.31
CA ARG A 206 -14.99 4.81 -12.07
C ARG A 206 -13.95 5.91 -12.38
N HIS A 207 -14.02 6.53 -13.55
CA HIS A 207 -13.08 7.49 -14.17
C HIS A 207 -12.22 6.90 -15.31
N ASP A 208 -11.68 7.79 -16.15
CA ASP A 208 -10.77 7.43 -17.25
C ASP A 208 -9.38 7.07 -16.71
N LYS A 209 -9.24 5.80 -16.35
CA LYS A 209 -8.00 5.20 -15.86
C LYS A 209 -7.11 4.83 -17.04
N ARG A 210 -5.80 5.02 -16.87
CA ARG A 210 -4.80 4.65 -17.87
C ARG A 210 -3.64 3.91 -17.22
N VAL A 211 -3.25 2.80 -17.79
CA VAL A 211 -2.04 2.06 -17.43
C VAL A 211 -1.17 1.93 -18.68
N GLN A 212 0.00 2.57 -18.68
CA GLN A 212 0.95 2.51 -19.77
C GLN A 212 2.18 1.72 -19.32
N VAL A 213 2.58 0.74 -20.13
CA VAL A 213 3.63 -0.21 -19.77
C VAL A 213 4.68 -0.22 -20.87
N LEU A 214 5.91 0.13 -20.51
CA LEU A 214 7.10 -0.04 -21.35
C LEU A 214 7.84 -1.30 -20.92
N VAL A 215 8.10 -2.16 -21.90
CA VAL A 215 8.81 -3.44 -21.70
C VAL A 215 10.08 -3.43 -22.55
N GLN A 216 11.22 -3.71 -21.93
CA GLN A 216 12.49 -3.82 -22.65
C GLN A 216 12.63 -5.16 -23.38
N ASP A 217 12.42 -6.27 -22.67
CA ASP A 217 12.58 -7.62 -23.18
C ASP A 217 11.22 -8.29 -23.36
N THR A 218 10.64 -8.10 -24.54
CA THR A 218 9.35 -8.68 -24.89
C THR A 218 9.41 -10.19 -25.08
N ALA A 219 10.58 -10.77 -25.37
CA ALA A 219 10.74 -12.20 -25.58
C ALA A 219 10.60 -12.95 -24.24
N VAL A 220 11.31 -12.49 -23.21
CA VAL A 220 11.19 -13.02 -21.85
C VAL A 220 9.81 -12.71 -21.26
N ALA A 221 9.28 -11.51 -21.51
CA ALA A 221 7.96 -11.13 -21.04
C ALA A 221 6.84 -12.00 -21.65
N GLY A 222 6.90 -12.29 -22.95
CA GLY A 222 5.88 -13.07 -23.67
C GLY A 222 5.95 -14.58 -23.44
N ALA A 223 7.12 -15.13 -23.14
CA ALA A 223 7.27 -16.53 -22.76
C ALA A 223 6.62 -16.84 -21.40
N ASN A 224 6.53 -15.83 -20.53
CA ASN A 224 5.90 -15.94 -19.23
C ASN A 224 4.39 -15.70 -19.35
N SER A 225 3.59 -16.64 -18.86
CA SER A 225 2.13 -16.47 -18.78
C SER A 225 1.76 -15.51 -17.63
N SER A 226 2.06 -14.22 -17.80
CA SER A 226 1.86 -13.21 -16.76
C SER A 226 0.38 -12.96 -16.48
N ALA A 227 0.05 -12.87 -15.19
CA ALA A 227 -1.29 -12.50 -14.74
C ALA A 227 -1.65 -11.05 -15.07
N MET A 228 -0.66 -10.15 -15.09
CA MET A 228 -0.83 -8.76 -15.55
C MET A 228 -1.25 -8.69 -17.02
N LEU A 229 -0.64 -9.49 -17.91
CA LEU A 229 -1.03 -9.53 -19.32
C LEU A 229 -2.46 -10.05 -19.50
N ARG A 230 -2.83 -11.13 -18.79
CA ARG A 230 -4.22 -11.64 -18.79
C ARG A 230 -5.22 -10.59 -18.31
N LEU A 231 -4.87 -9.78 -17.33
CA LEU A 231 -5.71 -8.65 -16.87
C LEU A 231 -5.82 -7.58 -17.96
N ALA A 232 -4.71 -7.22 -18.60
CA ALA A 232 -4.68 -6.23 -19.67
C ALA A 232 -5.52 -6.63 -20.89
N GLN A 233 -5.47 -7.90 -21.29
CA GLN A 233 -6.27 -8.44 -22.39
C GLN A 233 -7.78 -8.29 -22.14
N ARG A 234 -8.21 -8.32 -20.88
CA ARG A 234 -9.61 -8.10 -20.49
C ARG A 234 -10.01 -6.63 -20.40
N LEU A 235 -9.04 -5.72 -20.32
CA LEU A 235 -9.25 -4.27 -20.16
C LEU A 235 -8.41 -3.47 -21.18
N PRO A 236 -8.56 -3.73 -22.50
CA PRO A 236 -7.69 -3.16 -23.53
C PRO A 236 -7.90 -1.65 -23.74
N SER A 237 -8.94 -1.04 -23.18
CA SER A 237 -9.14 0.42 -23.20
C SER A 237 -8.28 1.14 -22.15
N VAL A 238 -7.95 0.46 -21.05
CA VAL A 238 -7.18 1.01 -19.92
C VAL A 238 -5.70 0.75 -20.08
N PHE A 239 -5.35 -0.46 -20.53
CA PHE A 239 -3.96 -0.89 -20.66
C PHE A 239 -3.39 -0.64 -22.05
N ARG A 240 -2.17 -0.11 -22.09
CA ARG A 240 -1.37 0.07 -23.30
C ARG A 240 0.05 -0.44 -23.06
N PHE A 241 0.53 -1.28 -23.97
CA PHE A 241 1.86 -1.85 -23.93
C PHE A 241 2.68 -1.36 -25.13
N ARG A 242 3.93 -0.98 -24.86
CA ARG A 242 4.93 -0.65 -25.88
C ARG A 242 6.25 -1.36 -25.57
N ALA A 243 6.93 -1.76 -26.62
CA ALA A 243 8.24 -2.39 -26.57
C ALA A 243 9.31 -1.32 -26.80
N VAL A 244 10.29 -1.26 -25.90
CA VAL A 244 11.44 -0.37 -26.06
C VAL A 244 12.25 -0.86 -27.27
N SER A 245 12.36 -0.03 -28.30
CA SER A 245 13.04 -0.36 -29.55
C SER A 245 14.39 0.36 -29.72
N ASP A 246 14.59 1.48 -29.04
CA ASP A 246 15.83 2.25 -29.11
C ASP A 246 16.94 1.57 -28.28
N PRO A 247 18.11 1.27 -28.85
CA PRO A 247 19.23 0.66 -28.12
C PRO A 247 19.69 1.46 -26.90
N VAL A 248 19.58 2.79 -26.92
CA VAL A 248 19.95 3.64 -25.78
C VAL A 248 19.00 3.36 -24.61
N ASP A 249 17.71 3.32 -24.89
CA ASP A 249 16.67 3.05 -23.89
C ASP A 249 16.69 1.57 -23.45
N ALA A 250 17.10 0.65 -24.31
CA ALA A 250 17.25 -0.78 -23.97
C ALA A 250 18.41 -1.02 -22.98
N SER A 251 19.39 -0.11 -22.92
CA SER A 251 20.48 -0.15 -21.95
C SER A 251 20.13 0.44 -20.58
N TYR A 252 18.94 1.02 -20.45
CA TYR A 252 18.50 1.68 -19.22
C TYR A 252 18.34 0.65 -18.09
N ALA A 253 19.19 0.75 -17.07
CA ALA A 253 19.25 -0.27 -16.01
C ALA A 253 18.04 -0.22 -15.06
N SER A 254 17.42 0.95 -14.92
CA SER A 254 16.40 1.20 -13.90
C SER A 254 15.03 0.64 -14.28
N ALA A 255 14.21 0.40 -13.27
CA ALA A 255 12.79 0.09 -13.43
C ALA A 255 11.97 0.93 -12.46
N TYR A 256 10.79 1.38 -12.87
CA TYR A 256 9.98 2.23 -12.02
C TYR A 256 8.48 2.10 -12.30
N VAL A 257 7.70 2.40 -11.27
CA VAL A 257 6.26 2.57 -11.33
C VAL A 257 5.95 3.97 -10.85
N VAL A 258 5.16 4.72 -11.62
CA VAL A 258 4.83 6.11 -11.33
C VAL A 258 3.32 6.28 -11.41
N GLY A 259 2.75 6.91 -10.39
CA GLY A 259 1.41 7.49 -10.42
C GLY A 259 1.49 9.00 -10.39
N ASP A 260 0.34 9.67 -10.31
CA ASP A 260 0.24 11.13 -10.44
C ASP A 260 1.18 11.90 -9.49
N ASP A 261 1.22 11.52 -8.20
CA ASP A 261 2.01 12.18 -7.15
C ASP A 261 2.88 11.20 -6.36
N ALA A 262 2.97 9.94 -6.83
CA ALA A 262 3.65 8.85 -6.16
C ALA A 262 4.60 8.13 -7.11
N TYR A 263 5.70 7.59 -6.59
CA TYR A 263 6.62 6.79 -7.39
C TYR A 263 7.21 5.64 -6.56
N TYR A 264 7.62 4.61 -7.28
CA TYR A 264 8.52 3.55 -6.83
C TYR A 264 9.59 3.40 -7.89
N PHE A 265 10.84 3.66 -7.52
CA PHE A 265 11.97 3.68 -8.43
C PHE A 265 13.04 2.69 -7.97
N ARG A 266 13.57 1.91 -8.90
CA ARG A 266 14.71 1.01 -8.70
C ARG A 266 15.84 1.39 -9.65
N PRO A 267 17.02 1.77 -9.16
CA PRO A 267 18.21 1.94 -10.00
C PRO A 267 18.59 0.67 -10.76
N THR A 268 18.41 -0.50 -10.14
CA THR A 268 18.71 -1.80 -10.75
C THR A 268 17.42 -2.60 -10.96
N GLY A 269 16.86 -2.57 -12.17
CA GLY A 269 15.53 -3.10 -12.46
C GLY A 269 15.33 -4.60 -12.25
N HIS A 270 16.40 -5.39 -12.21
CA HIS A 270 16.33 -6.84 -11.96
C HIS A 270 16.40 -7.22 -10.47
N ARG A 271 16.61 -6.25 -9.57
CA ARG A 271 16.66 -6.44 -8.12
C ARG A 271 15.49 -5.72 -7.43
N PHE A 272 15.34 -5.97 -6.14
CA PHE A 272 14.33 -5.34 -5.28
C PHE A 272 14.93 -4.75 -4.00
N ASP A 273 16.26 -4.71 -3.90
CA ASP A 273 17.00 -4.36 -2.68
C ASP A 273 17.73 -3.02 -2.76
N ASP A 274 17.47 -2.22 -3.79
CA ASP A 274 18.05 -0.90 -4.01
C ASP A 274 16.99 0.16 -4.37
N GLY A 275 15.73 -0.11 -4.07
CA GLY A 275 14.62 0.74 -4.47
C GLY A 275 14.34 1.90 -3.51
N GLU A 276 13.55 2.85 -3.98
CA GLU A 276 12.99 3.90 -3.15
C GLU A 276 11.56 4.23 -3.57
N THR A 277 10.74 4.65 -2.61
CA THR A 277 9.36 5.03 -2.86
C THR A 277 8.95 6.26 -2.08
N TRP A 278 8.06 7.04 -2.68
CA TRP A 278 7.41 8.15 -2.01
C TRP A 278 6.00 8.36 -2.54
N LEU A 279 5.02 8.51 -1.65
CA LEU A 279 3.61 8.72 -2.00
C LEU A 279 3.24 10.21 -2.17
N SER A 280 4.15 11.11 -1.84
CA SER A 280 3.94 12.57 -1.94
C SER A 280 5.10 13.24 -2.67
N GLY A 281 5.57 12.56 -3.73
CA GLY A 281 6.79 12.86 -4.46
C GLY A 281 6.57 13.54 -5.80
N ALA A 282 5.65 14.51 -5.86
CA ALA A 282 5.23 15.14 -7.11
C ALA A 282 6.38 15.63 -8.00
N ALA A 283 7.46 16.17 -7.43
CA ALA A 283 8.62 16.63 -8.19
C ALA A 283 9.32 15.48 -8.94
N ARG A 284 9.58 14.36 -8.25
CA ARG A 284 10.24 13.18 -8.83
C ARG A 284 9.30 12.39 -9.73
N SER A 285 8.01 12.28 -9.38
CA SER A 285 6.99 11.72 -10.28
C SER A 285 6.97 12.45 -11.62
N ARG A 286 6.92 13.79 -11.63
CA ARG A 286 6.97 14.58 -12.89
C ARG A 286 8.27 14.44 -13.68
N GLN A 287 9.39 14.20 -12.99
CA GLN A 287 10.66 13.91 -13.68
C GLN A 287 10.55 12.58 -14.42
N LEU A 288 10.14 11.52 -13.73
CA LEU A 288 10.00 10.18 -14.30
C LEU A 288 8.89 10.12 -15.37
N GLU A 289 7.79 10.86 -15.21
CA GLU A 289 6.73 10.98 -16.23
C GLU A 289 7.27 11.58 -17.53
N ARG A 290 8.11 12.63 -17.46
CA ARG A 290 8.71 13.25 -18.64
C ARG A 290 9.67 12.30 -19.35
N GLU A 291 10.50 11.59 -18.58
CA GLU A 291 11.40 10.57 -19.11
C GLU A 291 10.63 9.43 -19.76
N PHE A 292 9.60 8.92 -19.08
CA PHE A 292 8.71 7.89 -19.61
C PHE A 292 8.06 8.32 -20.93
N ALA A 293 7.55 9.55 -21.00
CA ALA A 293 6.91 10.08 -22.22
C ALA A 293 7.87 10.12 -23.42
N GLN A 294 9.13 10.49 -23.20
CA GLN A 294 10.15 10.50 -24.26
C GLN A 294 10.41 9.08 -24.81
N ILE A 295 10.58 8.11 -23.92
CA ILE A 295 10.80 6.71 -24.31
C ILE A 295 9.53 6.15 -24.97
N TRP A 296 8.36 6.50 -24.44
CA TRP A 296 7.07 6.05 -24.94
C TRP A 296 6.85 6.41 -26.40
N GLU A 297 7.11 7.66 -26.80
CA GLU A 297 6.94 8.12 -28.18
C GLU A 297 7.87 7.41 -29.17
N ARG A 298 9.10 7.07 -28.74
CA ARG A 298 10.07 6.32 -29.55
C ARG A 298 9.82 4.81 -29.61
N SER A 299 9.01 4.29 -28.69
CA SER A 299 8.78 2.85 -28.52
C SER A 299 7.75 2.32 -29.50
N ALA A 300 7.96 1.09 -29.97
CA ALA A 300 7.04 0.40 -30.86
C ALA A 300 5.81 -0.12 -30.08
N LEU A 301 4.66 -0.24 -30.76
CA LEU A 301 3.52 -0.94 -30.18
C LEU A 301 3.89 -2.40 -29.95
N TRP A 302 3.72 -2.86 -28.71
CA TRP A 302 3.89 -4.28 -28.41
C TRP A 302 2.57 -4.98 -28.70
N ASN A 303 2.45 -5.46 -29.94
CA ASN A 303 1.47 -6.48 -30.26
C ASN A 303 2.03 -7.77 -29.67
N GLU A 304 1.52 -8.20 -28.52
CA GLU A 304 1.76 -9.58 -28.07
C GLU A 304 1.57 -10.50 -29.28
N PRO A 305 2.40 -11.54 -29.47
CA PRO A 305 1.99 -12.62 -30.35
C PRO A 305 0.67 -13.11 -29.78
N ARG A 306 -0.45 -12.78 -30.44
CA ARG A 306 -1.76 -13.36 -30.16
C ARG A 306 -1.47 -14.84 -30.01
N ALA A 307 -1.71 -15.39 -28.81
CA ALA A 307 -1.67 -16.83 -28.63
C ALA A 307 -2.53 -17.40 -29.75
N LEU A 308 -1.88 -17.99 -30.75
CA LEU A 308 -2.54 -18.74 -31.79
C LEU A 308 -3.28 -19.82 -31.00
N GLY A 309 -4.61 -19.75 -31.05
CA GLY A 309 -5.45 -20.71 -30.39
C GLY A 309 -5.06 -22.11 -30.85
N ILE A 310 -4.76 -22.96 -29.87
CA ILE A 310 -4.88 -24.41 -29.97
C ILE A 310 -5.64 -24.86 -28.73
#